data_AF-A0A959LKZ7-F1
#
_entry.id   AF-A0A959LKZ7-F1
#
_cell.length_a   1.000
_cell.length_b   1.000
_cell.length_c   1.000
_cell.angle_alpha   90.00
_cell.angle_beta   90.00
_cell.angle_gamma   90.00
#
_symmetry.space_group_name_H-M   'P 1'
#
loop_
_entity.id
_entity.type
_entity.pdbx_description
1 polymer ?
#
loop_
_entity_poly.entity_id
_entity_poly.type
_entity_poly.pdbx_seq_one_letter_code
_entity_poly.pdbx_strand_id
1 'polypeptide(L)' 'GFVIAVGSYVVELNTYAIETAKRIGTVYVDMNGTSCKVPSAIEYINKVMKRGSVGKKRKTAIC' A
#
# COMPACT_ATOMS: atom_id res chain seq x y z
N GLY A 1 -3.70 -1.41 4.97
CA GLY A 1 -2.39 -2.05 5.15
C GLY A 1 -1.36 -1.01 5.54
N PHE A 2 -0.63 -1.24 6.63
CA PHE A 2 0.35 -0.29 7.18
C PHE A 2 1.44 0.08 6.18
N VAL A 3 2.08 -0.91 5.55
CA VAL A 3 3.18 -0.71 4.58
C VAL A 3 2.73 0.14 3.39
N ILE A 4 1.52 -0.10 2.87
CA ILE A 4 0.93 0.68 1.78
C ILE A 4 0.73 2.14 2.20
N ALA A 5 0.21 2.38 3.41
CA ALA A 5 -0.02 3.73 3.91
C ALA A 5 1.30 4.50 4.11
N VAL A 6 2.31 3.85 4.69
CA VAL A 6 3.64 4.45 4.88
C VAL A 6 4.25 4.81 3.53
N GLY A 7 4.30 3.87 2.58
CA GLY A 7 4.86 4.12 1.25
C GLY A 7 4.08 5.13 0.40
N SER A 8 2.78 5.29 0.66
CA SER A 8 1.94 6.24 -0.07
C SER A 8 1.96 7.65 0.50
N TYR A 9 2.05 7.79 1.82
CA TYR A 9 1.84 9.07 2.51
C TYR A 9 3.10 9.67 3.13
N VAL A 10 4.18 8.91 3.26
CA VAL A 10 5.45 9.38 3.81
C VAL A 10 6.53 9.29 2.74
N VAL A 11 6.84 10.43 2.12
CA VAL A 11 7.76 10.51 0.97
C VAL A 11 9.14 9.94 1.32
N GLU A 12 9.68 10.31 2.48
CA GLU A 12 11.00 9.89 2.95
C GLU A 12 11.12 8.37 3.17
N LEU A 13 10.01 7.72 3.52
CA LEU A 13 9.97 6.28 3.79
C LEU A 13 9.48 5.47 2.58
N ASN A 14 9.24 6.09 1.43
CA ASN A 14 8.70 5.41 0.27
C ASN A 14 9.62 4.28 -0.23
N THR A 15 10.91 4.57 -0.40
CA THR A 15 11.92 3.58 -0.82
C THR A 15 12.01 2.42 0.17
N TYR A 16 12.07 2.74 1.47
CA TYR A 16 12.13 1.76 2.54
C TYR A 16 10.85 0.90 2.61
N ALA A 17 9.68 1.49 2.36
CA ALA A 17 8.42 0.78 2.30
C ALA A 17 8.35 -0.21 1.12
N ILE A 18 8.91 0.16 -0.04
CA ILE A 18 9.01 -0.74 -1.20
C ILE A 18 9.93 -1.92 -0.90
N GLU A 19 11.10 -1.68 -0.31
CA GLU A 19 12.01 -2.75 0.11
C GLU A 19 11.37 -3.68 1.13
N THR A 20 10.70 -3.10 2.13
CA THR A 20 9.98 -3.87 3.15
C THR A 20 8.86 -4.69 2.51
N ALA A 21 8.11 -4.12 1.56
CA ALA A 21 7.09 -4.85 0.82
C ALA A 21 7.68 -6.00 -0.01
N LYS A 22 8.88 -5.82 -0.60
CA LYS A 22 9.61 -6.89 -1.29
C LYS A 22 10.03 -8.00 -0.32
N ARG A 23 10.51 -7.67 0.88
CA ARG A 23 10.89 -8.67 1.91
C ARG A 23 9.69 -9.44 2.44
N ILE A 24 8.55 -8.77 2.66
CA ILE A 24 7.31 -9.41 3.12
C ILE A 24 6.76 -10.35 2.04
N GLY A 25 6.87 -9.98 0.76
CA GLY A 25 6.37 -10.77 -0.35
C GLY A 25 4.83 -10.80 -0.41
N THR A 26 4.29 -11.86 -0.99
CA THR A 26 2.84 -12.03 -1.16
C THR A 26 2.19 -12.36 0.17
N VAL A 27 1.35 -11.45 0.69
CA VAL A 27 0.57 -11.70 1.90
C VAL A 27 -0.67 -12.50 1.53
N TYR A 28 -0.80 -13.69 2.12
CA TYR A 28 -2.03 -14.48 2.05
C TYR A 28 -2.95 -14.11 3.21
N VAL A 29 -4.21 -13.82 2.90
CA VAL A 29 -5.25 -13.62 3.90
C VAL A 29 -6.38 -14.57 3.53
N ASP A 30 -6.75 -15.44 4.46
CA ASP A 30 -7.96 -16.24 4.30
C ASP A 30 -9.17 -15.30 4.43
N MET A 31 -10.00 -15.28 3.39
CA MET A 31 -11.18 -14.42 3.30
C MET A 31 -12.47 -15.23 3.27
N ASN A 32 -12.46 -16.45 3.83
CA ASN A 32 -13.62 -17.32 4.04
C ASN A 32 -14.56 -17.41 2.82
N GLY A 33 -13.98 -17.55 1.62
CA GLY A 33 -14.73 -17.71 0.37
C GLY A 33 -15.26 -16.43 -0.29
N THR A 34 -14.91 -15.25 0.22
CA THR A 34 -15.26 -13.98 -0.47
C THR A 34 -14.35 -13.73 -1.69
N SER A 35 -14.89 -13.05 -2.71
CA SER A 35 -14.17 -12.70 -3.95
C SER A 35 -13.22 -11.51 -3.80
N CYS A 36 -13.02 -11.02 -2.57
CA CYS A 36 -12.10 -9.93 -2.27
C CYS A 36 -10.69 -10.31 -2.73
N LYS A 37 -9.94 -9.34 -3.26
CA LYS A 37 -8.55 -9.54 -3.69
C LYS A 37 -7.63 -8.84 -2.70
N VAL A 38 -6.62 -9.56 -2.20
CA VAL A 38 -5.59 -8.94 -1.37
C VAL A 38 -4.72 -8.07 -2.27
N PRO A 39 -4.64 -6.75 -2.03
CA PRO A 39 -3.83 -5.87 -2.87
C PRO A 39 -2.35 -6.12 -2.60
N SER A 40 -1.57 -6.33 -3.68
CA SER A 40 -0.11 -6.36 -3.60
C SER A 40 0.40 -5.00 -3.14
N ALA A 41 1.17 -4.98 -2.05
CA ALA A 41 1.67 -3.75 -1.46
C ALA A 41 2.58 -2.97 -2.44
N ILE A 42 3.42 -3.68 -3.18
CA ILE A 42 4.34 -3.11 -4.17
C ILE A 42 3.55 -2.46 -5.31
N GLU A 43 2.57 -3.19 -5.86
CA GLU A 43 1.75 -2.67 -6.97
C GLU A 43 0.96 -1.43 -6.55
N TYR A 44 0.43 -1.43 -5.33
CA TYR A 44 -0.33 -0.30 -4.82
C TYR A 44 0.53 0.95 -4.63
N ILE A 45 1.72 0.81 -4.01
CA ILE A 45 2.65 1.94 -3.81
C ILE A 45 3.11 2.46 -5.19
N ASN A 46 3.45 1.58 -6.13
CA ASN A 46 3.79 1.96 -7.50
C ASN A 46 2.65 2.70 -8.22
N LYS A 47 1.41 2.28 -8.01
CA LYS A 47 0.23 2.97 -8.56
C LYS A 47 0.09 4.39 -7.99
N VAL A 48 0.36 4.58 -6.70
CA VAL A 48 0.37 5.91 -6.06
C VAL A 48 1.52 6.78 -6.57
N MET A 49 2.70 6.19 -6.79
CA MET A 49 3.84 6.88 -7.42
C MET A 49 3.51 7.35 -8.83
N LYS A 50 2.95 6.47 -9.69
CA LYS A 50 2.51 6.83 -11.05
C LYS A 50 1.44 7.92 -11.06
N ARG A 51 0.57 7.95 -10.04
CA ARG A 51 -0.45 9.00 -9.89
C ARG A 51 0.13 10.35 -9.45
N GLY A 52 1.40 10.41 -9.04
CA GLY A 52 2.04 11.62 -8.54
C GLY A 52 1.45 12.13 -7.22
N SER A 53 0.75 11.27 -6.47
CA SER A 53 0.06 11.65 -5.23
C SER A 53 0.78 11.15 -3.97
N VAL A 54 2.06 10.81 -4.07
CA VAL A 54 2.89 10.40 -2.93
C VAL A 54 2.99 11.55 -1.93
N GLY A 55 2.86 11.27 -0.64
CA GLY A 55 2.91 12.29 0.40
C GLY A 55 1.59 13.02 0.64
N LYS A 56 0.57 12.81 -0.20
CA LYS A 56 -0.75 13.46 -0.04
C LYS A 56 -1.55 12.79 1.07
N LYS A 57 -1.44 13.32 2.29
CA LYS A 57 -2.26 12.89 3.44
C LYS A 57 -3.71 13.35 3.26
N ARG A 58 -4.66 12.46 3.55
CA ARG A 58 -6.10 12.76 3.56
C ARG A 58 -6.72 12.21 4.83
N LYS A 59 -7.68 12.93 5.40
CA LYS A 59 -8.57 12.37 6.43
C LYS A 59 -9.48 11.34 5.78
N THR A 60 -9.75 10.23 6.47
CA THR A 60 -10.65 9.19 5.97
C THR A 60 -12.00 9.81 5.60
N ALA A 61 -12.47 9.57 4.38
CA ALA A 61 -13.83 9.94 4.00
C ALA A 61 -14.79 8.99 4.71
N ILE A 62 -15.72 9.56 5.48
CA ILE A 62 -16.79 8.83 6.18
C ILE A 62 -18.09 9.41 5.66
N CYS A 63 -18.98 8.56 5.17
CA CYS A 63 -20.33 8.90 4.72
C CYS A 63 -21.34 7.97 5.37
#